data_AF-A0A3A6N0M8-F1
#
_entry.id   AF-A0A3A6N0M8-F1
#
_cell.length_a   1.000
_cell.length_b   1.000
_cell.length_c   1.000
_cell.angle_alpha   90.00
_cell.angle_beta   90.00
_cell.angle_gamma   90.00
#
_symmetry.space_group_name_H-M   'P 1'
#
loop_
_entity.id
_entity.type
_entity.pdbx_description
1 polymer ?
#
loop_
_entity_poly.entity_id
_entity_poly.type
_entity_poly.pdbx_seq_one_letter_code
_entity_poly.pdbx_strand_id
1 'polypeptide(L)'
;MQKLRNHRGMTTIEVLLITPFALFFFMAAIQVLQALVVQNVVTSAAREAARTYAVYHDAALARQRADEVISGTLPTGREGEAVAAESEGSGVEYLSVNLFQISNDKGDVVFPVTVLNTGPDIVSDYPVNLSYHLADGQGKTVVLDGARTAVGSLKKGESRTVTLTVPQKDFEHMKNKSLVLKLDLVKEYRWWASERGSPTRSVTYGELKTALDVAEELEKARGKGKHVEHGPAPEATDKGQLSMSGPHKEKEYTCNFDPDKDVKLYDDGVYCTAVVEYHIRTICPALPKLFNPDVSAWAKWIDVSGKAAFKHELETGTP
;
A
#
# COMPACT_ATOMS: atom_id res chain seq x y z
N MET A 1 -10.07 31.47 64.71
CA MET A 1 -10.39 30.62 63.55
C MET A 1 -9.30 30.77 62.50
N GLN A 2 -8.25 29.95 62.58
CA GLN A 2 -7.13 29.98 61.66
C GLN A 2 -7.50 29.12 60.44
N LYS A 3 -7.83 29.75 59.31
CA LYS A 3 -8.07 29.06 58.03
C LYS A 3 -6.77 28.38 57.61
N LEU A 4 -6.66 27.08 57.85
CA LEU A 4 -5.63 26.21 57.27
C LEU A 4 -5.85 26.16 55.75
N ARG A 5 -5.37 27.18 55.03
CA ARG A 5 -5.22 27.16 53.57
C ARG A 5 -4.09 26.16 53.24
N ASN A 6 -4.44 24.89 53.16
CA ASN A 6 -3.51 23.85 52.71
C ASN A 6 -3.23 24.05 51.22
N HIS A 7 -2.10 24.68 50.90
CA HIS A 7 -1.64 24.96 49.53
C HIS A 7 -1.55 23.68 48.67
N ARG A 8 -1.20 22.54 49.29
CA ARG A 8 -1.10 21.24 48.63
C ARG A 8 -2.44 20.70 48.11
N GLY A 9 -3.54 20.96 48.82
CA GLY A 9 -4.88 20.54 48.40
C GLY A 9 -5.39 21.34 47.20
N MET A 10 -5.06 22.64 47.15
CA MET A 10 -5.43 23.52 46.05
C MET A 10 -4.69 23.15 44.75
N THR A 11 -3.38 22.91 44.82
CA THR A 11 -2.59 22.46 43.65
C THR A 11 -3.08 21.12 43.10
N THR A 12 -3.49 20.19 43.98
CA THR A 12 -4.00 18.88 43.54
C THR A 12 -5.30 19.02 42.75
N ILE A 13 -6.23 19.87 43.21
CA ILE A 13 -7.50 20.14 42.50
C ILE A 13 -7.23 20.86 41.18
N GLU A 14 -6.32 21.83 41.16
CA GLU A 14 -5.95 22.57 39.95
C GLU A 14 -5.36 21.64 38.88
N VAL A 15 -4.44 20.76 39.25
CA VAL A 15 -3.89 19.75 38.34
C VAL A 15 -4.99 18.80 37.84
N LEU A 16 -5.88 18.34 38.72
CA LEU A 16 -6.95 17.40 38.37
C LEU A 16 -7.96 18.03 37.39
N LEU A 17 -8.21 19.34 37.52
CA LEU A 17 -9.08 20.08 36.61
C LEU A 17 -8.41 20.41 35.28
N ILE A 18 -7.13 20.76 35.26
CA ILE A 18 -6.42 21.19 34.03
C ILE A 18 -5.97 19.99 33.17
N THR A 19 -5.54 18.90 33.81
CA THR A 19 -4.95 17.72 33.13
C THR A 19 -5.82 17.17 31.98
N PRO A 20 -7.15 16.93 32.12
CA PRO A 20 -7.94 16.37 31.03
C PRO A 20 -8.01 17.31 29.81
N PHE A 21 -8.06 18.63 30.02
CA PHE A 21 -8.02 19.60 28.92
C PHE A 21 -6.64 19.64 28.26
N ALA A 22 -5.57 19.65 29.06
CA ALA A 22 -4.21 19.61 28.54
C ALA A 22 -3.97 18.35 27.69
N LEU A 23 -4.44 17.18 28.16
CA LEU A 23 -4.37 15.93 27.41
C LEU A 23 -5.17 16.00 26.10
N PHE A 24 -6.38 16.56 26.14
CA PHE A 24 -7.22 16.76 24.95
C PHE A 24 -6.50 17.62 23.90
N PHE A 25 -5.97 18.78 24.29
CA PHE A 25 -5.25 19.66 23.37
C PHE A 25 -3.97 19.03 22.83
N PHE A 26 -3.27 18.24 23.66
CA PHE A 26 -2.08 17.51 23.23
C PHE A 26 -2.42 16.44 22.17
N MET A 27 -3.45 15.63 22.39
CA MET A 27 -3.92 14.65 21.41
C MET A 27 -4.43 15.33 20.13
N ALA A 28 -5.14 16.45 20.27
CA ALA A 28 -5.61 17.22 19.12
C ALA A 28 -4.44 17.79 18.30
N ALA A 29 -3.40 18.31 18.95
CA ALA A 29 -2.21 18.83 18.28
C ALA A 29 -1.47 17.72 17.51
N ILE A 30 -1.33 16.52 18.09
CA ILE A 30 -0.74 15.37 17.41
C ILE A 30 -1.58 14.97 16.18
N GLN A 31 -2.90 14.89 16.31
CA GLN A 31 -3.77 14.53 15.18
C GLN A 31 -3.70 15.57 14.05
N VAL A 32 -3.68 16.88 14.39
CA VAL A 32 -3.52 17.95 13.40
C VAL A 32 -2.18 17.82 12.68
N LEU A 33 -1.10 17.58 13.42
CA LEU A 33 0.23 17.38 12.86
C LEU A 33 0.26 16.18 11.90
N GLN A 34 -0.36 15.06 12.29
CA GLN A 34 -0.50 13.89 11.43
C GLN A 34 -1.28 14.22 10.14
N ALA A 35 -2.39 14.96 10.25
CA ALA A 35 -3.17 15.38 9.08
C ALA A 35 -2.36 16.27 8.11
N LEU A 36 -1.51 17.16 8.63
CA LEU A 36 -0.62 17.99 7.81
C LEU A 36 0.45 17.16 7.09
N VAL A 37 1.04 16.16 7.76
CA VAL A 37 1.98 15.23 7.13
C VAL A 37 1.29 14.45 6.02
N VAL A 38 0.10 13.90 6.30
CA VAL A 38 -0.71 13.17 5.32
C VAL A 38 -1.05 14.06 4.12
N GLN A 39 -1.46 15.31 4.35
CA GLN A 39 -1.78 16.25 3.27
C GLN A 39 -0.61 16.42 2.29
N ASN A 40 0.62 16.54 2.80
CA ASN A 40 1.81 16.71 1.96
C ASN A 40 2.09 15.44 1.13
N VAL A 41 1.97 14.27 1.74
CA VAL A 41 2.17 12.97 1.06
C VAL A 41 1.11 12.77 -0.02
N VAL A 42 -0.17 12.91 0.32
CA VAL A 42 -1.28 12.67 -0.61
C VAL A 42 -1.25 13.65 -1.78
N THR A 43 -0.85 14.91 -1.55
CA THR A 43 -0.63 15.89 -2.64
C THR A 43 0.52 15.47 -3.55
N SER A 44 1.59 14.90 -2.99
CA SER A 44 2.72 14.38 -3.78
C SER A 44 2.31 13.14 -4.58
N ALA A 45 1.58 12.21 -3.97
CA ALA A 45 1.02 11.03 -4.63
C ALA A 45 0.09 11.41 -5.78
N ALA A 46 -0.78 12.40 -5.59
CA ALA A 46 -1.65 12.92 -6.64
C ALA A 46 -0.85 13.50 -7.82
N ARG A 47 0.26 14.21 -7.55
CA ARG A 47 1.13 14.74 -8.62
C ARG A 47 1.77 13.63 -9.44
N GLU A 48 2.32 12.61 -8.77
CA GLU A 48 2.95 11.49 -9.46
C GLU A 48 1.95 10.65 -10.25
N ALA A 49 0.76 10.42 -9.70
CA ALA A 49 -0.33 9.74 -10.41
C ALA A 49 -0.81 10.53 -11.64
N ALA A 50 -1.06 11.83 -11.49
CA ALA A 50 -1.52 12.67 -12.60
C ALA A 50 -0.46 12.78 -13.71
N ARG A 51 0.82 12.91 -13.35
CA ARG A 51 1.93 12.91 -14.31
C ARG A 51 2.04 11.58 -15.06
N THR A 52 1.97 10.47 -14.33
CA THR A 52 2.04 9.13 -14.93
C THR A 52 0.87 8.89 -15.87
N TYR A 53 -0.33 9.31 -15.48
CA TYR A 53 -1.52 9.19 -16.31
C TYR A 53 -1.42 10.08 -17.57
N ALA A 54 -0.91 11.30 -17.44
CA ALA A 54 -0.73 12.23 -18.56
C ALA A 54 0.26 11.74 -19.63
N VAL A 55 1.23 10.91 -19.25
CA VAL A 55 2.29 10.40 -20.14
C VAL A 55 1.92 9.04 -20.73
N TYR A 56 1.40 8.13 -19.90
CA TYR A 56 1.20 6.73 -20.29
C TYR A 56 -0.25 6.37 -20.61
N HIS A 57 -1.20 7.25 -20.28
CA HIS A 57 -2.64 7.02 -20.42
C HIS A 57 -3.14 5.73 -19.75
N ASP A 58 -2.38 5.20 -18.79
CA ASP A 58 -2.70 3.98 -18.06
C ASP A 58 -3.11 4.31 -16.62
N ALA A 59 -4.40 4.13 -16.36
CA ALA A 59 -4.99 4.35 -15.04
C ALA A 59 -4.43 3.39 -13.98
N ALA A 60 -4.10 2.14 -14.35
CA ALA A 60 -3.57 1.17 -13.40
C ALA A 60 -2.16 1.57 -12.94
N LEU A 61 -1.32 1.99 -13.89
CA LEU A 61 0.03 2.46 -13.60
C LEU A 61 0.03 3.73 -12.76
N ALA A 62 -0.88 4.67 -13.03
CA ALA A 62 -1.03 5.89 -12.25
C ALA A 62 -1.44 5.62 -10.79
N ARG A 63 -2.35 4.67 -10.57
CA ARG A 63 -2.74 4.24 -9.21
C ARG A 63 -1.59 3.55 -8.48
N GLN A 64 -0.83 2.71 -9.18
CA GLN A 64 0.38 2.10 -8.62
C GLN A 64 1.38 3.16 -8.15
N ARG A 65 1.61 4.21 -8.95
CA ARG A 65 2.52 5.29 -8.56
C ARG A 65 2.03 6.06 -7.33
N ALA A 66 0.72 6.29 -7.20
CA ALA A 66 0.17 6.85 -5.96
C ALA A 66 0.39 5.92 -4.76
N ASP A 67 0.17 4.61 -4.93
CA ASP A 67 0.37 3.61 -3.87
C ASP A 67 1.82 3.52 -3.42
N GLU A 68 2.79 3.56 -4.35
CA GLU A 68 4.22 3.59 -4.03
C GLU A 68 4.60 4.80 -3.16
N VAL A 69 4.08 5.98 -3.47
CA VAL A 69 4.34 7.21 -2.69
C VAL A 69 3.70 7.14 -1.30
N ILE A 70 2.48 6.64 -1.21
CA ILE A 70 1.75 6.55 0.06
C ILE A 70 2.30 5.45 0.94
N SER A 71 2.44 4.22 0.44
CA SER A 71 2.98 3.09 1.21
C SER A 71 4.42 3.29 1.66
N GLY A 72 5.21 4.07 0.90
CA GLY A 72 6.57 4.43 1.30
C GLY A 72 6.67 5.44 2.46
N THR A 73 5.57 6.08 2.86
CA THR A 73 5.61 7.19 3.84
C THR A 73 4.53 7.11 4.93
N LEU A 74 3.38 6.50 4.64
CA LEU A 74 2.22 6.40 5.51
C LEU A 74 1.78 4.95 5.67
N PRO A 75 1.28 4.57 6.86
CA PRO A 75 0.72 3.25 7.07
C PRO A 75 -0.57 3.08 6.24
N THR A 76 -0.68 2.02 5.46
CA THR A 76 -1.87 1.79 4.63
C THR A 76 -2.96 1.00 5.36
N GLY A 77 -2.61 0.32 6.47
CA GLY A 77 -3.56 -0.49 7.25
C GLY A 77 -3.99 -1.77 6.53
N ARG A 78 -3.30 -2.17 5.46
CA ARG A 78 -3.52 -3.43 4.73
C ARG A 78 -2.79 -4.63 5.39
N GLU A 79 -1.94 -4.37 6.38
CA GLU A 79 -1.01 -5.33 7.00
C GLU A 79 -1.59 -6.14 8.18
N GLY A 80 -2.92 -6.17 8.34
CA GLY A 80 -3.61 -6.90 9.42
C GLY A 80 -3.48 -8.44 9.43
N GLU A 81 -2.62 -9.03 8.61
CA GLU A 81 -2.29 -10.47 8.60
C GLU A 81 -0.78 -10.76 8.57
N ALA A 82 0.09 -9.80 8.90
CA ALA A 82 1.51 -10.06 9.12
C ALA A 82 1.78 -10.23 10.62
N VAL A 83 1.88 -11.48 11.05
CA VAL A 83 2.18 -11.88 12.43
C VAL A 83 3.58 -11.37 12.80
N ALA A 84 3.63 -10.45 13.77
CA ALA A 84 4.86 -10.06 14.43
C ALA A 84 5.45 -11.27 15.17
N ALA A 85 6.47 -11.90 14.57
CA ALA A 85 7.38 -12.78 15.27
C ALA A 85 8.74 -12.11 15.29
N GLU A 86 9.07 -11.47 16.42
CA GLU A 86 10.46 -11.18 16.75
C GLU A 86 11.22 -12.50 16.85
N SER A 87 12.07 -12.75 15.85
CA SER A 87 13.00 -13.87 15.80
C SER A 87 14.32 -13.31 15.32
N GLU A 88 15.39 -13.49 16.10
CA GLU A 88 16.77 -13.15 15.76
C GLU A 88 17.34 -14.07 14.65
N GLY A 89 16.58 -14.23 13.56
CA GLY A 89 17.01 -14.78 12.28
C GLY A 89 17.22 -13.63 11.29
N SER A 90 17.96 -13.88 10.22
CA SER A 90 18.05 -12.95 9.10
C SER A 90 16.68 -12.86 8.41
N GLY A 91 15.78 -12.05 8.98
CA GLY A 91 14.40 -11.92 8.54
C GLY A 91 14.33 -11.36 7.13
N VAL A 92 13.67 -12.07 6.23
CA VAL A 92 13.24 -11.55 4.95
C VAL A 92 11.74 -11.72 4.95
N GLU A 93 11.02 -10.62 4.73
CA GLU A 93 9.57 -10.65 4.58
C GLU A 93 9.21 -10.41 3.11
N TYR A 94 8.25 -11.19 2.62
CA TYR A 94 7.69 -11.02 1.29
C TYR A 94 6.50 -10.08 1.40
N LEU A 95 6.79 -8.78 1.39
CA LEU A 95 5.80 -7.71 1.61
C LEU A 95 4.57 -7.84 0.72
N SER A 96 4.76 -8.21 -0.55
CA SER A 96 3.63 -8.37 -1.46
C SER A 96 3.92 -9.30 -2.64
N VAL A 97 2.89 -10.04 -3.04
CA VAL A 97 2.82 -10.75 -4.32
C VAL A 97 1.74 -10.06 -5.13
N ASN A 98 2.13 -9.31 -6.16
CA ASN A 98 1.18 -8.53 -6.93
C ASN A 98 0.63 -9.38 -8.09
N LEU A 99 -0.41 -10.15 -7.78
CA LEU A 99 -1.09 -10.99 -8.77
C LEU A 99 -1.94 -10.18 -9.76
N PHE A 100 -2.16 -8.89 -9.55
CA PHE A 100 -2.90 -8.05 -10.51
C PHE A 100 -2.08 -7.74 -11.77
N GLN A 101 -0.75 -7.87 -11.70
CA GLN A 101 0.17 -7.71 -12.83
C GLN A 101 0.68 -9.06 -13.34
N ILE A 102 -0.05 -10.15 -13.04
CA ILE A 102 0.28 -11.47 -13.57
C ILE A 102 0.07 -11.49 -15.08
N SER A 103 0.98 -12.14 -15.79
CA SER A 103 0.82 -12.36 -17.23
C SER A 103 1.39 -13.72 -17.65
N ASN A 104 1.05 -14.09 -18.88
CA ASN A 104 1.62 -15.27 -19.53
C ASN A 104 2.62 -14.80 -20.57
N ASP A 105 3.91 -15.02 -20.33
CA ASP A 105 4.99 -14.74 -21.27
C ASP A 105 5.47 -16.05 -21.89
N LYS A 106 5.06 -16.32 -23.13
CA LYS A 106 5.48 -17.48 -23.93
C LYS A 106 5.26 -18.84 -23.24
N GLY A 107 4.22 -18.95 -22.42
CA GLY A 107 3.87 -20.16 -21.66
C GLY A 107 4.23 -20.09 -20.18
N ASP A 108 5.15 -19.20 -19.80
CA ASP A 108 5.56 -19.02 -18.41
C ASP A 108 4.68 -17.99 -17.71
N VAL A 109 4.36 -18.26 -16.45
CA VAL A 109 3.56 -17.38 -15.61
C VAL A 109 4.48 -16.42 -14.90
N VAL A 110 4.33 -15.11 -15.13
CA VAL A 110 5.19 -14.09 -14.53
C VAL A 110 4.38 -13.12 -13.69
N PHE A 111 4.90 -12.69 -12.54
CA PHE A 111 4.26 -11.68 -11.70
C PHE A 111 5.27 -10.97 -10.78
N PRO A 112 5.05 -9.69 -10.44
CA PRO A 112 5.92 -8.96 -9.52
C PRO A 112 5.79 -9.43 -8.08
N VAL A 113 6.94 -9.52 -7.40
CA VAL A 113 7.07 -9.84 -5.98
C VAL A 113 7.97 -8.80 -5.32
N THR A 114 7.49 -8.20 -4.24
CA THR A 114 8.29 -7.27 -3.42
C THR A 114 8.87 -8.01 -2.23
N VAL A 115 10.20 -7.97 -2.13
CA VAL A 115 10.99 -8.53 -1.04
C VAL A 115 11.46 -7.41 -0.12
N LEU A 116 11.31 -7.55 1.19
CA LEU A 116 11.85 -6.66 2.21
C LEU A 116 12.88 -7.41 3.05
N ASN A 117 14.06 -6.82 3.20
CA ASN A 117 15.03 -7.32 4.16
C ASN A 117 14.74 -6.73 5.56
N THR A 118 14.18 -7.53 6.47
CA THR A 118 13.94 -7.12 7.87
C THR A 118 15.14 -7.44 8.78
N GLY A 119 16.05 -8.29 8.30
CA GLY A 119 17.27 -8.73 8.97
C GLY A 119 18.49 -7.85 8.68
N PRO A 120 19.71 -8.34 8.98
CA PRO A 120 20.96 -7.64 8.67
C PRO A 120 21.18 -7.44 7.16
N ASP A 121 22.11 -6.54 6.80
CA ASP A 121 22.48 -6.30 5.40
C ASP A 121 22.86 -7.61 4.68
N ILE A 122 22.20 -7.86 3.55
CA ILE A 122 22.49 -8.96 2.64
C ILE A 122 23.39 -8.41 1.54
N VAL A 123 24.68 -8.64 1.68
CA VAL A 123 25.65 -8.37 0.60
C VAL A 123 25.61 -9.47 -0.46
N SER A 124 25.74 -9.09 -1.73
CA SER A 124 25.77 -10.00 -2.89
C SER A 124 27.17 -10.44 -3.26
N ASP A 125 27.99 -10.78 -2.26
CA ASP A 125 29.25 -11.53 -2.44
C ASP A 125 28.99 -12.93 -3.06
N TYR A 126 27.77 -13.43 -2.88
CA TYR A 126 27.17 -14.52 -3.64
C TYR A 126 25.89 -14.02 -4.32
N PRO A 127 25.46 -14.61 -5.45
CA PRO A 127 24.19 -14.26 -6.05
C PRO A 127 23.04 -14.43 -5.06
N VAL A 128 22.18 -13.42 -5.00
CA VAL A 128 20.98 -13.41 -4.16
C VAL A 128 19.79 -13.40 -5.11
N ASN A 129 18.99 -14.45 -5.05
CA ASN A 129 17.88 -14.69 -5.97
C ASN A 129 16.59 -14.91 -5.19
N LEU A 130 15.49 -14.40 -5.72
CA LEU A 130 14.16 -14.86 -5.36
C LEU A 130 13.90 -16.17 -6.13
N SER A 131 13.31 -17.13 -5.44
CA SER A 131 12.94 -18.41 -6.01
C SER A 131 11.73 -18.97 -5.28
N TYR A 132 11.41 -20.24 -5.51
CA TYR A 132 10.29 -20.90 -4.87
C TYR A 132 10.51 -22.41 -4.72
N HIS A 133 9.72 -22.99 -3.84
CA HIS A 133 9.53 -24.43 -3.68
C HIS A 133 8.10 -24.80 -4.05
N LEU A 134 7.89 -25.99 -4.61
CA LEU A 134 6.54 -26.55 -4.71
C LEU A 134 6.33 -27.52 -3.56
N ALA A 135 5.27 -27.33 -2.78
CA ALA A 135 4.92 -28.20 -1.66
C ALA A 135 3.53 -28.82 -1.85
N ASP A 136 3.32 -30.02 -1.33
CA ASP A 136 2.00 -30.63 -1.31
C ASP A 136 1.10 -30.04 -0.20
N GLY A 137 -0.16 -30.50 -0.14
CA GLY A 137 -1.13 -30.07 0.87
C GLY A 137 -0.77 -30.44 2.32
N GLN A 138 0.26 -31.26 2.53
CA GLN A 138 0.83 -31.57 3.85
C GLN A 138 2.07 -30.71 4.15
N GLY A 139 2.41 -29.78 3.26
CA GLY A 139 3.53 -28.87 3.39
C GLY A 139 4.88 -29.47 3.01
N LYS A 140 4.92 -30.72 2.53
CA LYS A 140 6.15 -31.40 2.12
C LYS A 140 6.60 -30.88 0.75
N THR A 141 7.87 -30.47 0.68
CA THR A 141 8.48 -30.00 -0.57
C THR A 141 8.61 -31.13 -1.59
N VAL A 142 8.02 -30.92 -2.77
CA VAL A 142 8.05 -31.80 -3.95
C VAL A 142 9.06 -31.30 -4.99
N VAL A 143 9.18 -29.99 -5.16
CA VAL A 143 10.23 -29.34 -5.97
C VAL A 143 10.98 -28.38 -5.07
N LEU A 144 12.29 -28.62 -4.89
CA LEU A 144 13.14 -27.85 -3.99
C LEU A 144 13.80 -26.65 -4.65
N ASP A 145 13.97 -26.63 -5.98
CA ASP A 145 14.70 -25.55 -6.66
C ASP A 145 13.90 -25.04 -7.86
N GLY A 146 13.06 -24.04 -7.59
CA GLY A 146 12.32 -23.31 -8.61
C GLY A 146 13.21 -22.36 -9.42
N ALA A 147 12.66 -21.75 -10.46
CA ALA A 147 13.39 -20.77 -11.26
C ALA A 147 13.96 -19.62 -10.38
N ARG A 148 15.14 -19.09 -10.78
CA ARG A 148 15.84 -18.02 -10.07
C ARG A 148 15.55 -16.67 -10.72
N THR A 149 15.14 -15.70 -9.93
CA THR A 149 15.04 -14.30 -10.31
C THR A 149 16.07 -13.49 -9.53
N ALA A 150 16.97 -12.80 -10.22
CA ALA A 150 18.03 -12.03 -9.58
C ALA A 150 17.44 -10.88 -8.72
N VAL A 151 17.82 -10.85 -7.45
CA VAL A 151 17.45 -9.77 -6.52
C VAL A 151 18.63 -8.85 -6.28
N GLY A 152 19.83 -9.39 -5.99
CA GLY A 152 21.04 -8.60 -5.67
C GLY A 152 21.13 -8.19 -4.20
N SER A 153 22.07 -7.29 -3.86
CA SER A 153 22.30 -6.84 -2.47
C SER A 153 21.09 -6.11 -1.90
N LEU A 154 20.75 -6.32 -0.62
CA LEU A 154 19.68 -5.63 0.10
C LEU A 154 20.17 -5.17 1.46
N LYS A 155 20.14 -3.87 1.74
CA LYS A 155 20.38 -3.33 3.08
C LYS A 155 19.23 -3.66 4.02
N LYS A 156 19.46 -3.61 5.33
CA LYS A 156 18.39 -3.70 6.33
C LYS A 156 17.34 -2.62 6.07
N GLY A 157 16.08 -3.03 6.01
CA GLY A 157 14.92 -2.19 5.72
C GLY A 157 14.74 -1.86 4.23
N GLU A 158 15.63 -2.32 3.35
CA GLU A 158 15.49 -2.11 1.91
C GLU A 158 14.46 -3.09 1.33
N SER A 159 13.56 -2.56 0.49
CA SER A 159 12.66 -3.36 -0.32
C SER A 159 13.07 -3.34 -1.79
N ARG A 160 12.78 -4.45 -2.51
CA ARG A 160 13.00 -4.55 -3.94
C ARG A 160 11.91 -5.38 -4.59
N THR A 161 11.34 -4.84 -5.66
CA THR A 161 10.37 -5.55 -6.50
C THR A 161 11.10 -6.23 -7.65
N VAL A 162 10.87 -7.53 -7.82
CA VAL A 162 11.39 -8.34 -8.92
C VAL A 162 10.27 -9.12 -9.58
N THR A 163 10.36 -9.35 -10.89
CA THR A 163 9.39 -10.17 -11.62
C THR A 163 9.77 -11.63 -11.49
N LEU A 164 8.98 -12.39 -10.71
CA LEU A 164 9.15 -13.83 -10.59
C LEU A 164 8.65 -14.50 -11.86
N THR A 165 9.38 -15.51 -12.32
CA THR A 165 8.96 -16.38 -13.43
C THR A 165 8.69 -17.79 -12.91
N VAL A 166 7.49 -18.29 -13.16
CA VAL A 166 7.07 -19.67 -12.90
C VAL A 166 6.95 -20.37 -14.25
N PRO A 167 7.90 -21.27 -14.60
CA PRO A 167 7.87 -21.95 -15.87
C PRO A 167 6.59 -22.77 -16.08
N GLN A 168 6.15 -22.89 -17.33
CA GLN A 168 4.90 -23.61 -17.67
C GLN A 168 4.83 -25.01 -17.02
N LYS A 169 5.95 -25.74 -17.04
CA LYS A 169 6.05 -27.09 -16.45
C LYS A 169 5.67 -27.12 -14.96
N ASP A 170 6.06 -26.10 -14.21
CA ASP A 170 5.89 -26.03 -12.76
C ASP A 170 4.46 -25.57 -12.44
N PHE A 171 3.92 -24.65 -13.23
CA PHE A 171 2.51 -24.25 -13.17
C PHE A 171 1.57 -25.42 -13.46
N GLU A 172 1.86 -26.25 -14.48
CA GLU A 172 1.11 -27.47 -14.77
C GLU A 172 1.26 -28.53 -13.67
N HIS A 173 2.46 -28.66 -13.08
CA HIS A 173 2.70 -29.58 -11.96
C HIS A 173 1.87 -29.18 -10.73
N MET A 174 1.76 -27.88 -10.44
CA MET A 174 0.89 -27.36 -9.38
C MET A 174 -0.57 -27.75 -9.61
N LYS A 175 -1.08 -27.63 -10.84
CA LYS A 175 -2.43 -28.07 -11.21
C LYS A 175 -2.62 -29.57 -10.97
N ASN A 176 -1.72 -30.38 -11.51
CA ASN A 176 -1.88 -31.84 -11.57
C ASN A 176 -1.74 -32.52 -10.21
N LYS A 177 -0.94 -31.94 -9.30
CA LYS A 177 -0.68 -32.51 -7.98
C LYS A 177 -1.19 -31.65 -6.82
N SER A 178 -1.99 -30.63 -7.11
CA SER A 178 -2.50 -29.67 -6.12
C SER A 178 -1.40 -29.09 -5.23
N LEU A 179 -0.28 -28.70 -5.85
CA LEU A 179 0.86 -28.14 -5.12
C LEU A 179 0.70 -26.64 -4.89
N VAL A 180 1.36 -26.17 -3.85
CA VAL A 180 1.44 -24.78 -3.43
C VAL A 180 2.85 -24.27 -3.71
N LEU A 181 2.95 -23.07 -4.30
CA LEU A 181 4.19 -22.39 -4.58
C LEU A 181 4.61 -21.58 -3.36
N LYS A 182 5.72 -21.95 -2.72
CA LYS A 182 6.28 -21.28 -1.55
C LYS A 182 7.45 -20.41 -1.97
N LEU A 183 7.28 -19.10 -1.97
CA LEU A 183 8.33 -18.14 -2.27
C LEU A 183 9.40 -18.15 -1.20
N ASP A 184 10.66 -18.18 -1.63
CA ASP A 184 11.82 -18.14 -0.74
C ASP A 184 12.99 -17.40 -1.40
N LEU A 185 13.83 -16.77 -0.58
CA LEU A 185 15.02 -16.05 -1.01
C LEU A 185 16.20 -16.98 -0.79
N VAL A 186 17.00 -17.18 -1.84
CA VAL A 186 18.22 -17.95 -1.77
C VAL A 186 19.42 -17.02 -1.85
N LYS A 187 20.40 -17.24 -0.98
CA LYS A 187 21.76 -16.79 -1.20
C LYS A 187 22.55 -18.01 -1.67
N GLU A 188 22.95 -18.00 -2.94
CA GLU A 188 23.51 -19.17 -3.60
C GLU A 188 24.68 -19.76 -2.80
N TYR A 189 24.68 -21.08 -2.66
CA TYR A 189 25.69 -21.87 -1.89
C TYR A 189 25.77 -21.56 -0.40
N ARG A 190 24.82 -20.82 0.18
CA ARG A 190 24.86 -20.41 1.59
C ARG A 190 23.65 -20.86 2.37
N TRP A 191 22.47 -20.41 1.98
CA TRP A 191 21.24 -20.66 2.73
C TRP A 191 20.01 -20.26 1.93
N TRP A 192 18.89 -20.88 2.29
CA TRP A 192 17.55 -20.37 2.03
C TRP A 192 17.06 -19.55 3.21
N ALA A 193 16.28 -18.49 2.97
CA ALA A 193 15.83 -17.61 4.04
C ALA A 193 14.92 -18.37 5.02
N SER A 194 14.08 -19.30 4.51
CA SER A 194 13.23 -20.14 5.35
C SER A 194 13.98 -21.05 6.31
N GLU A 195 15.15 -21.57 5.91
CA GLU A 195 16.04 -22.36 6.79
C GLU A 195 16.57 -21.53 7.96
N ARG A 196 16.57 -20.20 7.82
CA ARG A 196 17.00 -19.24 8.83
C ARG A 196 15.84 -18.58 9.58
N GLY A 197 14.62 -19.10 9.41
CA GLY A 197 13.43 -18.67 10.15
C GLY A 197 12.60 -17.59 9.45
N SER A 198 12.95 -17.17 8.23
CA SER A 198 12.11 -16.23 7.48
C SER A 198 10.81 -16.90 7.03
N PRO A 199 9.65 -16.22 7.15
CA PRO A 199 8.38 -16.78 6.69
C PRO A 199 8.36 -16.89 5.17
N THR A 200 7.92 -18.02 4.62
CA THR A 200 7.69 -18.16 3.16
C THR A 200 6.30 -17.65 2.81
N ARG A 201 6.14 -17.03 1.62
CA ARG A 201 4.82 -16.68 1.10
C ARG A 201 4.32 -17.77 0.17
N SER A 202 3.21 -18.39 0.55
CA SER A 202 2.56 -19.45 -0.24
C SER A 202 1.59 -18.87 -1.26
N VAL A 203 1.59 -19.35 -2.50
CA VAL A 203 0.63 -19.00 -3.55
C VAL A 203 0.09 -20.28 -4.16
N THR A 204 -1.23 -20.41 -4.22
CA THR A 204 -1.92 -21.59 -4.72
C THR A 204 -2.11 -21.52 -6.23
N TYR A 205 -2.30 -22.68 -6.86
CA TYR A 205 -2.71 -22.74 -8.27
C TYR A 205 -4.01 -21.97 -8.53
N GLY A 206 -4.98 -22.04 -7.61
CA GLY A 206 -6.26 -21.35 -7.73
C GLY A 206 -6.11 -19.82 -7.75
N GLU A 207 -5.25 -19.27 -6.89
CA GLU A 207 -4.94 -17.83 -6.88
C GLU A 207 -4.29 -17.38 -8.19
N LEU A 208 -3.24 -18.08 -8.65
CA LEU A 208 -2.57 -17.76 -9.92
C LEU A 208 -3.53 -17.87 -11.11
N LYS A 209 -4.33 -18.94 -11.15
CA LYS A 209 -5.28 -19.17 -12.25
C LYS A 209 -6.37 -18.10 -12.29
N THR A 210 -6.96 -17.79 -11.13
CA THR A 210 -7.98 -16.73 -11.02
C THR A 210 -7.42 -15.39 -11.45
N ALA A 211 -6.20 -15.05 -11.02
CA ALA A 211 -5.56 -13.80 -11.40
C ALA A 211 -5.24 -13.74 -12.90
N LEU A 212 -4.76 -14.84 -13.51
CA LEU A 212 -4.56 -14.94 -14.95
C LEU A 212 -5.87 -14.78 -15.74
N ASP A 213 -6.96 -15.40 -15.27
CA ASP A 213 -8.29 -15.26 -15.91
C ASP A 213 -8.80 -13.83 -15.84
N VAL A 214 -8.65 -13.18 -14.69
CA VAL A 214 -8.99 -11.76 -14.53
C VAL A 214 -8.11 -10.88 -15.42
N ALA A 215 -6.80 -11.15 -15.50
CA ALA A 215 -5.90 -10.41 -16.38
C ALA A 215 -6.27 -10.57 -17.86
N GLU A 216 -6.65 -11.78 -18.30
CA GLU A 216 -7.11 -12.04 -19.67
C GLU A 216 -8.42 -11.31 -19.97
N GLU A 217 -9.38 -11.33 -19.04
CA GLU A 217 -10.64 -10.59 -19.18
C GLU A 217 -10.43 -9.07 -19.16
N LEU A 218 -9.49 -8.56 -18.37
CA LEU A 218 -9.10 -7.15 -18.36
C LEU A 218 -8.43 -6.74 -19.67
N GLU A 219 -7.58 -7.58 -20.27
CA GLU A 219 -7.00 -7.33 -21.58
C GLU A 219 -8.06 -7.38 -22.69
N LYS A 220 -9.03 -8.30 -22.63
CA LYS A 220 -10.21 -8.30 -23.52
C LYS A 220 -11.08 -7.07 -23.35
N ALA A 221 -11.24 -6.57 -22.11
CA ALA A 221 -11.97 -5.35 -21.80
C ALA A 221 -11.20 -4.09 -22.24
N ARG A 222 -9.86 -4.09 -22.15
CA ARG A 222 -8.99 -3.04 -22.73
C ARG A 222 -9.15 -2.97 -24.26
N GLY A 223 -9.34 -4.11 -24.93
CA GLY A 223 -9.70 -4.19 -26.35
C GLY A 223 -11.11 -3.68 -26.70
N LYS A 224 -11.98 -3.45 -25.71
CA LYS A 224 -13.33 -2.88 -25.87
C LYS A 224 -13.56 -1.82 -24.79
N GLY A 225 -12.89 -0.68 -24.93
CA GLY A 225 -13.00 0.44 -24.00
C GLY A 225 -14.44 0.76 -23.57
N LYS A 226 -14.70 0.65 -22.26
CA LYS A 226 -15.82 1.21 -21.51
C LYS A 226 -15.30 1.48 -20.10
N HIS A 227 -15.46 2.62 -19.44
CA HIS A 227 -16.12 3.87 -19.72
C HIS A 227 -15.40 4.89 -18.82
N VAL A 228 -14.62 5.82 -19.38
CA VAL A 228 -14.10 6.96 -18.63
C VAL A 228 -15.29 7.90 -18.39
N GLU A 229 -15.49 8.37 -17.16
CA GLU A 229 -16.44 9.46 -16.93
C GLU A 229 -15.90 10.71 -17.63
N HIS A 230 -16.43 11.00 -18.82
CA HIS A 230 -16.22 12.25 -19.53
C HIS A 230 -17.04 13.33 -18.84
N GLY A 231 -16.37 14.13 -18.03
CA GLY A 231 -16.92 15.32 -17.43
C GLY A 231 -15.79 16.21 -16.93
N PRO A 232 -15.98 17.53 -16.88
CA PRO A 232 -15.01 18.40 -16.22
C PRO A 232 -14.81 17.89 -14.79
N ALA A 233 -13.54 17.76 -14.37
CA ALA A 233 -13.22 17.41 -12.99
C ALA A 233 -14.05 18.31 -12.05
N PRO A 234 -14.67 17.76 -10.99
CA PRO A 234 -15.48 18.59 -10.09
C PRO A 234 -14.67 19.83 -9.69
N GLU A 235 -15.31 21.01 -9.84
CA GLU A 235 -14.73 22.29 -9.47
C GLU A 235 -14.18 22.15 -8.06
N ALA A 236 -12.90 22.52 -7.92
CA ALA A 236 -12.27 22.55 -6.61
C ALA A 236 -13.12 23.46 -5.74
N THR A 237 -13.69 22.92 -4.66
CA THR A 237 -14.12 23.77 -3.57
C THR A 237 -12.85 24.48 -3.13
N ASP A 238 -12.77 25.78 -3.43
CA ASP A 238 -11.62 26.65 -3.20
C ASP A 238 -11.36 26.77 -1.69
N LYS A 239 -10.75 25.73 -1.12
CA LYS A 239 -10.34 25.62 0.27
C LYS A 239 -8.90 25.15 0.30
N GLY A 240 -8.01 26.10 0.03
CA GLY A 240 -6.60 25.96 0.37
C GLY A 240 -6.43 25.57 1.85
N GLN A 241 -5.45 24.70 2.10
CA GLN A 241 -5.05 24.15 3.39
C GLN A 241 -6.15 23.30 4.08
N LEU A 242 -5.98 21.97 4.04
CA LEU A 242 -6.87 20.96 4.66
C LEU A 242 -8.25 20.86 3.98
N SER A 243 -8.27 20.41 2.72
CA SER A 243 -9.51 20.05 2.05
C SER A 243 -9.93 18.63 2.47
N MET A 244 -10.68 18.55 3.58
CA MET A 244 -11.43 17.37 3.97
C MET A 244 -12.69 17.30 3.09
N SER A 245 -12.92 16.21 2.37
CA SER A 245 -14.07 16.09 1.46
C SER A 245 -15.40 16.07 2.23
N GLY A 246 -16.42 16.71 1.64
CA GLY A 246 -17.79 16.77 2.16
C GLY A 246 -18.62 15.50 1.88
N PRO A 247 -19.92 15.54 2.23
CA PRO A 247 -20.53 14.79 3.31
C PRO A 247 -20.77 13.31 2.98
N HIS A 248 -20.42 12.40 3.89
CA HIS A 248 -21.00 11.06 3.90
C HIS A 248 -21.20 10.53 5.33
N LYS A 249 -22.37 9.90 5.54
CA LYS A 249 -22.69 9.08 6.73
C LYS A 249 -21.50 8.17 7.04
N GLU A 250 -21.10 8.10 8.31
CA GLU A 250 -20.03 7.25 8.87
C GLU A 250 -19.57 6.16 7.90
N LYS A 251 -18.58 6.48 7.05
CA LYS A 251 -17.95 5.50 6.18
C LYS A 251 -17.02 4.68 7.06
N GLU A 252 -17.32 3.39 7.21
CA GLU A 252 -16.38 2.46 7.83
C GLU A 252 -15.37 2.01 6.77
N TYR A 253 -14.15 2.54 6.87
CA TYR A 253 -13.04 2.10 6.05
C TYR A 253 -12.41 0.85 6.65
N THR A 254 -12.07 -0.12 5.80
CA THR A 254 -11.38 -1.35 6.18
C THR A 254 -9.88 -1.13 6.42
N CYS A 255 -9.31 -0.15 5.74
CA CYS A 255 -7.89 0.23 5.78
C CYS A 255 -7.74 1.75 5.64
N ASN A 256 -6.54 2.27 5.87
CA ASN A 256 -6.28 3.71 5.79
C ASN A 256 -6.16 4.19 4.34
N PHE A 257 -5.78 3.29 3.42
CA PHE A 257 -5.65 3.58 2.00
C PHE A 257 -5.87 2.32 1.16
N ASP A 258 -6.65 2.47 0.09
CA ASP A 258 -6.90 1.47 -0.96
C ASP A 258 -6.80 2.16 -2.33
N PRO A 259 -5.74 1.89 -3.13
CA PRO A 259 -5.47 2.62 -4.36
C PRO A 259 -6.61 2.50 -5.39
N ASP A 260 -7.35 1.40 -5.40
CA ASP A 260 -8.45 1.20 -6.34
C ASP A 260 -9.67 2.08 -6.05
N LYS A 261 -9.88 2.43 -4.77
CA LYS A 261 -11.02 3.24 -4.32
C LYS A 261 -10.66 4.70 -4.10
N ASP A 262 -9.45 4.93 -3.62
CA ASP A 262 -9.03 6.22 -3.08
C ASP A 262 -8.24 7.05 -4.09
N VAL A 263 -7.84 6.46 -5.23
CA VAL A 263 -7.21 7.18 -6.35
C VAL A 263 -8.19 7.29 -7.52
N LYS A 264 -8.69 8.51 -7.71
CA LYS A 264 -9.63 8.87 -8.78
C LYS A 264 -8.90 9.66 -9.85
N LEU A 265 -9.04 9.24 -11.09
CA LEU A 265 -8.43 9.86 -12.26
C LEU A 265 -9.53 10.44 -13.15
N TYR A 266 -9.32 11.66 -13.61
CA TYR A 266 -10.21 12.39 -14.50
C TYR A 266 -9.42 12.85 -15.72
N ASP A 267 -10.05 12.77 -16.89
CA ASP A 267 -9.48 13.21 -18.15
C ASP A 267 -10.49 14.11 -18.85
N ASP A 268 -10.14 15.38 -19.06
CA ASP A 268 -10.96 16.33 -19.79
C ASP A 268 -10.47 16.52 -21.25
N GLY A 269 -9.51 15.69 -21.69
CA GLY A 269 -8.89 15.75 -23.01
C GLY A 269 -7.78 16.80 -23.16
N VAL A 270 -7.60 17.67 -22.17
CA VAL A 270 -6.52 18.68 -22.13
C VAL A 270 -5.63 18.48 -20.90
N TYR A 271 -6.22 18.11 -19.78
CA TYR A 271 -5.64 17.88 -18.49
C TYR A 271 -6.06 16.52 -17.93
N CYS A 272 -5.06 15.79 -17.49
CA CYS A 272 -5.17 14.61 -16.65
C CYS A 272 -5.14 15.06 -15.18
N THR A 273 -6.24 14.88 -14.46
CA THR A 273 -6.37 15.23 -13.04
C THR A 273 -6.42 13.97 -12.19
N ALA A 274 -5.57 13.88 -11.16
CA ALA A 274 -5.64 12.86 -10.14
C ALA A 274 -6.10 13.45 -8.81
N VAL A 275 -7.01 12.75 -8.14
CA VAL A 275 -7.42 12.99 -6.76
C VAL A 275 -7.08 11.75 -5.96
N VAL A 276 -6.31 11.93 -4.89
CA VAL A 276 -5.94 10.85 -3.97
C VAL A 276 -6.54 11.17 -2.61
N GLU A 277 -7.21 10.19 -2.00
CA GLU A 277 -7.82 10.28 -0.67
C GLU A 277 -7.05 9.37 0.29
N TYR A 278 -6.96 9.75 1.56
CA TYR A 278 -6.34 8.94 2.62
C TYR A 278 -7.14 9.10 3.91
N HIS A 279 -7.34 7.99 4.61
CA HIS A 279 -8.20 7.90 5.78
C HIS A 279 -7.38 7.79 7.07
N ILE A 280 -7.45 8.81 7.92
CA ILE A 280 -6.75 8.84 9.21
C ILE A 280 -7.71 8.42 10.32
N ARG A 281 -7.30 7.48 11.17
CA ARG A 281 -8.06 7.17 12.39
C ARG A 281 -8.03 8.35 13.35
N THR A 282 -9.20 8.68 13.89
CA THR A 282 -9.38 9.76 14.85
C THR A 282 -9.11 9.23 16.25
N ILE A 283 -8.10 9.78 16.93
CA ILE A 283 -7.85 9.48 18.35
C ILE A 283 -8.51 10.50 19.29
N CYS A 284 -8.88 11.67 18.76
CA CYS A 284 -9.43 12.78 19.54
C CYS A 284 -10.91 13.01 19.19
N PRO A 285 -11.85 12.77 20.12
CA PRO A 285 -13.25 13.04 19.87
C PRO A 285 -13.48 14.54 19.63
N ALA A 286 -14.54 14.87 18.91
CA ALA A 286 -14.97 16.20 18.45
C ALA A 286 -14.03 16.90 17.46
N LEU A 287 -12.79 16.43 17.27
CA LEU A 287 -11.85 17.02 16.33
C LEU A 287 -12.29 16.93 14.86
N PRO A 288 -12.90 15.83 14.35
CA PRO A 288 -13.44 15.79 12.99
C PRO A 288 -14.46 16.91 12.72
N LYS A 289 -15.25 17.26 13.75
CA LYS A 289 -16.28 18.30 13.68
C LYS A 289 -15.72 19.72 13.54
N LEU A 290 -14.46 19.94 13.95
CA LEU A 290 -13.77 21.21 13.76
C LEU A 290 -13.36 21.44 12.30
N PHE A 291 -13.04 20.36 11.58
CA PHE A 291 -12.65 20.43 10.18
C PHE A 291 -13.84 20.32 9.23
N ASN A 292 -14.88 19.58 9.64
CA ASN A 292 -16.11 19.47 8.89
C ASN A 292 -17.31 19.47 9.86
N PRO A 293 -18.07 20.58 9.96
CA PRO A 293 -19.11 20.77 10.96
C PRO A 293 -20.29 19.79 10.83
N ASP A 294 -20.43 19.14 9.67
CA ASP A 294 -21.51 18.19 9.37
C ASP A 294 -21.21 16.77 9.85
N VAL A 295 -20.00 16.51 10.36
CA VAL A 295 -19.55 15.18 10.79
C VAL A 295 -19.83 14.95 12.28
N SER A 296 -20.14 13.70 12.65
CA SER A 296 -20.28 13.29 14.05
C SER A 296 -19.04 13.69 14.87
N ALA A 297 -19.26 14.19 16.09
CA ALA A 297 -18.18 14.41 17.04
C ALA A 297 -17.44 13.10 17.40
N TRP A 298 -18.02 11.94 17.10
CA TRP A 298 -17.42 10.63 17.35
C TRP A 298 -16.98 9.92 16.07
N ALA A 299 -16.85 10.65 14.97
CA ALA A 299 -16.39 10.05 13.73
C ALA A 299 -15.02 9.39 13.92
N LYS A 300 -14.94 8.12 13.49
CA LYS A 300 -13.74 7.30 13.63
C LYS A 300 -12.64 7.72 12.65
N TRP A 301 -12.99 8.43 11.58
CA TRP A 301 -12.10 8.70 10.45
C TRP A 301 -12.11 10.17 10.05
N ILE A 302 -10.96 10.62 9.57
CA ILE A 302 -10.71 11.93 8.98
C ILE A 302 -10.13 11.70 7.59
N ASP A 303 -10.80 12.23 6.56
CA ASP A 303 -10.46 12.01 5.15
C ASP A 303 -9.63 13.18 4.63
N VAL A 304 -8.37 12.93 4.28
CA VAL A 304 -7.45 13.92 3.73
C VAL A 304 -7.28 13.68 2.24
N SER A 305 -7.47 14.73 1.43
CA SER A 305 -7.40 14.61 -0.02
C SER A 305 -6.31 15.50 -0.64
N GLY A 306 -5.69 15.01 -1.70
CA GLY A 306 -4.72 15.74 -2.52
C GLY A 306 -5.17 15.70 -3.98
N LYS A 307 -5.07 16.83 -4.68
CA LYS A 307 -5.44 16.96 -6.10
C LYS A 307 -4.28 17.54 -6.89
N ALA A 308 -4.03 17.00 -8.07
CA ALA A 308 -3.08 17.53 -9.03
C ALA A 308 -3.60 17.36 -10.45
N ALA A 309 -3.25 18.30 -11.33
CA ALA A 309 -3.60 18.25 -12.75
C ALA A 309 -2.34 18.46 -13.58
N PHE A 310 -2.18 17.67 -14.64
CA PHE A 310 -1.11 17.74 -15.61
C PHE A 310 -1.69 17.85 -17.01
N LYS A 311 -1.08 18.67 -17.86
CA LYS A 311 -1.49 18.79 -19.26
C LYS A 311 -1.13 17.51 -20.01
N HIS A 312 -2.01 17.06 -20.89
CA HIS A 312 -1.75 15.92 -21.78
C HIS A 312 -0.51 16.21 -22.65
N GLU A 313 0.42 15.27 -22.74
CA GLU A 313 1.45 15.34 -23.77
C GLU A 313 0.76 14.98 -25.09
N LEU A 314 0.53 15.99 -25.94
CA LEU A 314 0.03 15.75 -27.30
C LEU A 314 1.13 15.01 -28.05
N GLU A 315 0.79 13.89 -28.69
CA GLU A 315 1.62 13.27 -29.73
C GLU A 315 1.95 14.36 -30.75
N THR A 316 3.13 14.97 -30.64
CA THR A 316 3.72 15.66 -31.78
C THR A 316 4.05 14.57 -32.77
N GLY A 317 3.09 14.25 -33.64
CA GLY A 317 3.26 13.36 -34.75
C GLY A 317 4.48 13.80 -35.55
N THR A 318 5.57 13.05 -35.38
CA THR A 318 6.68 13.02 -36.31
C THR A 318 6.27 12.17 -37.51
N PRO A 319 6.81 12.50 -38.69
CA PRO A 319 7.59 11.52 -39.41
C PRO A 319 9.08 11.65 -39.06
#